data_AF-A0A350PIR5-F1
#
_entry.id   AF-A0A350PIR5-F1
#
_cell.length_a   1.000
_cell.length_b   1.000
_cell.length_c   1.000
_cell.angle_alpha   90.00
_cell.angle_beta   90.00
_cell.angle_gamma   90.00
#
_symmetry.space_group_name_H-M   'P 1'
#
loop_
_entity.id
_entity.type
_entity.pdbx_description
1 polymer ?
#
loop_
_entity_poly.entity_id
_entity_poly.type
_entity_poly.pdbx_seq_one_letter_code
_entity_poly.pdbx_strand_id
1 'polypeptide(L)'
;MPFNVNNKTTSSSLLTIERARYDARIIQESGEVLVPTWETKKIKEFLSDENMFYGRIDENKNPVFTNQEALKLVGPREVQVFAQNFVSDAFSDFEERIQSSFRSRQIKTNSVFLPLVPRKGHVNAISAHSSRMSQLSEHFMLNFLFDKKMQIYDFETFIPLFREYVLINGSINPITRSSYLLSRNVSVLSSGLAIEIYEADYSDDALKRELFYTDENFAIYRDKAYQHGFMVDKHIPWRLIADLNSPNMKPYINRYYNGRPSSVVFEQGFNKAYESDIETLISTAVFFYNTLAYRFPVTQTSKCSEPVTVERNSTTIDEVMSSISLTTWLSLYVELRNLEIGMGYDENQLASIVKNASDLLNKVDIATATGYINSKFNSVEHFGGSLFHDIASGEAAAGPDADQADITATVKRSVQASKFATF
;
A
#
# COMPACT_ATOMS: atom_id res chain seq x y z
N MET A 1 14.66 -25.01 -20.98
CA MET A 1 13.76 -25.97 -20.31
C MET A 1 12.47 -25.25 -19.97
N PRO A 2 11.30 -25.86 -20.14
CA PRO A 2 10.04 -25.32 -19.61
C PRO A 2 10.15 -25.25 -18.08
N PHE A 3 9.55 -24.21 -17.48
CA PHE A 3 9.46 -24.06 -16.02
C PHE A 3 8.31 -24.90 -15.46
N ASN A 4 8.42 -25.31 -14.20
CA ASN A 4 7.38 -26.03 -13.50
C ASN A 4 6.34 -25.06 -12.91
N VAL A 5 5.23 -24.89 -13.61
CA VAL A 5 4.10 -24.04 -13.21
C VAL A 5 3.36 -24.47 -11.94
N ASN A 6 3.54 -25.71 -11.49
CA ASN A 6 2.73 -26.22 -10.39
C ASN A 6 3.14 -25.65 -9.03
N ASN A 7 4.34 -25.06 -8.91
CA ASN A 7 4.91 -24.53 -7.66
C ASN A 7 4.91 -25.52 -6.46
N LYS A 8 4.64 -26.80 -6.69
CA LYS A 8 4.61 -27.87 -5.69
C LYS A 8 6.03 -28.39 -5.48
N THR A 9 6.77 -27.70 -4.62
CA THR A 9 8.09 -28.13 -4.14
C THR A 9 8.24 -27.75 -2.66
N THR A 10 8.90 -28.61 -1.89
CA THR A 10 9.27 -28.33 -0.50
C THR A 10 10.59 -27.54 -0.39
N SER A 11 11.33 -27.42 -1.49
CA SER A 11 12.58 -26.66 -1.56
C SER A 11 12.31 -25.21 -1.95
N SER A 12 12.65 -24.28 -1.05
CA SER A 12 12.59 -22.84 -1.29
C SER A 12 13.50 -22.41 -2.44
N SER A 13 14.73 -22.93 -2.50
CA SER A 13 15.67 -22.62 -3.58
C SER A 13 15.17 -23.07 -4.95
N LEU A 14 14.59 -24.27 -5.04
CA LEU A 14 13.99 -24.74 -6.28
C LEU A 14 12.78 -23.88 -6.67
N LEU A 15 11.93 -23.51 -5.70
CA LEU A 15 10.79 -22.62 -5.95
C LEU A 15 11.26 -21.26 -6.50
N THR A 16 12.30 -20.67 -5.92
CA THR A 16 12.89 -19.41 -6.40
C THR A 16 13.39 -19.53 -7.84
N ILE A 17 14.09 -20.63 -8.18
CA ILE A 17 14.58 -20.86 -9.54
C ILE A 17 13.40 -21.00 -10.53
N GLU A 18 12.36 -21.75 -10.17
CA GLU A 18 11.20 -21.93 -11.05
C GLU A 18 10.39 -20.65 -11.22
N ARG A 19 10.25 -19.83 -10.17
CA ARG A 19 9.65 -18.49 -10.26
C ARG A 19 10.44 -17.57 -11.19
N ALA A 20 11.77 -17.51 -11.04
CA ALA A 20 12.62 -16.71 -11.93
C ALA A 20 12.53 -17.18 -13.40
N ARG A 21 12.35 -18.48 -13.65
CA ARG A 21 12.13 -19.01 -15.00
C ARG A 21 10.76 -18.65 -15.55
N TYR A 22 9.71 -18.74 -14.74
CA TYR A 22 8.36 -18.27 -15.08
C TYR A 22 8.42 -16.80 -15.48
N ASP A 23 9.02 -15.96 -14.64
CA ASP A 23 9.11 -14.52 -14.84
C ASP A 23 9.84 -14.16 -16.14
N ALA A 24 10.91 -14.87 -16.49
CA ALA A 24 11.65 -14.58 -17.71
C ALA A 24 10.94 -15.05 -18.99
N ARG A 25 10.05 -16.06 -18.91
CA ARG A 25 9.60 -16.82 -20.10
C ARG A 25 8.10 -16.78 -20.37
N ILE A 26 7.26 -16.44 -19.40
CA ILE A 26 5.80 -16.55 -19.57
C ILE A 26 5.28 -15.68 -20.75
N ILE A 27 5.87 -14.51 -20.97
CA ILE A 27 5.51 -13.64 -22.11
C ILE A 27 5.90 -14.28 -23.45
N GLN A 28 7.01 -15.02 -23.50
CA GLN A 28 7.41 -15.74 -24.72
C GLN A 28 6.38 -16.82 -25.08
N GLU A 29 5.81 -17.50 -24.08
CA GLU A 29 4.77 -18.51 -24.31
C GLU A 29 3.48 -17.94 -24.91
N SER A 30 3.23 -16.63 -24.71
CA SER A 30 2.12 -15.91 -25.36
C SER A 30 2.35 -15.60 -26.84
N GLY A 31 3.55 -15.88 -27.37
CA GLY A 31 3.95 -15.55 -28.74
C GLY A 31 4.21 -14.05 -28.98
N GLU A 32 4.22 -13.21 -27.94
CA GLU A 32 4.44 -11.76 -28.05
C GLU A 32 5.87 -11.39 -28.44
N VAL A 33 6.84 -12.13 -27.93
CA VAL A 33 8.27 -11.88 -28.13
C VAL A 33 8.99 -13.15 -28.51
N LEU A 34 10.04 -13.02 -29.32
CA LEU A 34 10.89 -14.15 -29.72
C LEU A 34 11.97 -14.46 -28.68
N VAL A 35 12.26 -13.51 -27.78
CA VAL A 35 13.29 -13.61 -26.74
C VAL A 35 12.68 -13.41 -25.36
N PRO A 36 13.20 -14.09 -24.32
CA PRO A 36 12.83 -13.82 -22.93
C PRO A 36 12.89 -12.32 -22.61
N THR A 37 11.80 -11.77 -22.09
CA THR A 37 11.71 -10.38 -21.63
C THR A 37 10.92 -10.33 -20.34
N TRP A 38 11.24 -9.34 -19.51
CA TRP A 38 10.53 -9.10 -18.27
C TRP A 38 9.21 -8.36 -18.49
N GLU A 39 9.14 -7.49 -19.49
CA GLU A 39 7.97 -6.67 -19.78
C GLU A 39 7.90 -6.22 -21.25
N THR A 40 6.75 -5.67 -21.64
CA THR A 40 6.49 -4.94 -22.89
C THR A 40 5.68 -3.68 -22.60
N LYS A 41 5.30 -2.90 -23.63
CA LYS A 41 4.37 -1.77 -23.45
C LYS A 41 2.95 -2.20 -23.05
N LYS A 42 2.60 -3.47 -23.28
CA LYS A 42 1.24 -3.99 -23.12
C LYS A 42 1.12 -4.94 -21.93
N ILE A 43 2.23 -5.58 -21.54
CA ILE A 43 2.33 -6.45 -20.37
C ILE A 43 3.43 -5.90 -19.47
N LYS A 44 3.09 -5.61 -18.21
CA LYS A 44 3.99 -4.97 -17.24
C LYS A 44 4.11 -5.78 -15.96
N GLU A 45 5.26 -5.67 -15.31
CA GLU A 45 5.55 -6.27 -14.02
C GLU A 45 5.25 -5.28 -12.88
N PHE A 46 4.47 -5.73 -11.89
CA PHE A 46 4.03 -4.93 -10.74
C PHE A 46 4.43 -5.55 -9.40
N LEU A 47 5.34 -6.53 -9.42
CA LEU A 47 5.91 -7.13 -8.20
C LEU A 47 7.34 -6.64 -7.90
N SER A 48 7.96 -5.94 -8.85
CA SER A 48 9.29 -5.34 -8.72
C SER A 48 9.25 -3.83 -8.94
N ASP A 49 10.39 -3.23 -8.70
CA ASP A 49 10.71 -1.82 -8.84
C ASP A 49 9.70 -0.94 -8.10
N GLU A 50 9.61 0.33 -8.50
CA GLU A 50 8.61 1.24 -7.98
C GLU A 50 7.18 0.88 -8.45
N ASN A 51 7.03 -0.03 -9.43
CA ASN A 51 5.73 -0.49 -9.92
C ASN A 51 4.93 -1.27 -8.85
N MET A 52 5.59 -1.86 -7.84
CA MET A 52 4.88 -2.48 -6.71
C MET A 52 4.03 -1.50 -5.89
N PHE A 53 4.31 -0.20 -6.04
CA PHE A 53 3.57 0.90 -5.42
C PHE A 53 2.67 1.64 -6.42
N TYR A 54 2.43 1.10 -7.62
CA TYR A 54 1.61 1.75 -8.63
C TYR A 54 0.22 2.11 -8.08
N GLY A 55 -0.16 3.39 -8.20
CA GLY A 55 -1.43 3.91 -7.68
C GLY A 55 -1.52 4.03 -6.15
N ARG A 56 -0.43 3.70 -5.42
CA ARG A 56 -0.33 3.79 -3.96
C ARG A 56 0.63 4.89 -3.52
N ILE A 57 1.44 5.40 -4.44
CA ILE A 57 2.26 6.60 -4.26
C ILE A 57 2.02 7.61 -5.39
N ASP A 58 2.17 8.89 -5.09
CA ASP A 58 2.20 9.96 -6.10
C ASP A 58 3.60 10.12 -6.73
N GLU A 59 3.75 11.09 -7.66
CA GLU A 59 5.03 11.39 -8.32
C GLU A 59 6.14 11.82 -7.35
N ASN A 60 5.76 12.31 -6.16
CA ASN A 60 6.67 12.70 -5.08
C ASN A 60 6.90 11.57 -4.05
N LYS A 61 6.49 10.34 -4.38
CA LYS A 61 6.61 9.14 -3.53
C LYS A 61 5.82 9.23 -2.23
N ASN A 62 4.84 10.13 -2.14
CA ASN A 62 3.96 10.21 -0.98
C ASN A 62 2.92 9.11 -1.06
N PRO A 63 2.65 8.37 0.04
CA PRO A 63 1.56 7.40 0.06
C PRO A 63 0.22 8.10 -0.15
N VAL A 64 -0.60 7.52 -1.02
CA VAL A 64 -1.91 8.06 -1.39
C VAL A 64 -3.00 7.00 -1.29
N PHE A 65 -4.24 7.45 -1.14
CA PHE A 65 -5.44 6.62 -1.22
C PHE A 65 -6.51 7.32 -2.05
N THR A 66 -7.36 6.54 -2.71
CA THR A 66 -8.37 7.06 -3.64
C THR A 66 -9.34 8.02 -2.97
N ASN A 67 -9.64 9.13 -3.63
CA ASN A 67 -10.80 9.96 -3.29
C ASN A 67 -12.09 9.20 -3.67
N GLN A 68 -12.98 8.99 -2.71
CA GLN A 68 -14.22 8.24 -2.93
C GLN A 68 -15.14 8.91 -3.97
N GLU A 69 -15.10 10.24 -4.08
CA GLU A 69 -15.89 10.98 -5.08
C GLU A 69 -15.40 10.76 -6.52
N ALA A 70 -14.17 10.30 -6.69
CA ALA A 70 -13.59 9.98 -7.99
C ALA A 70 -13.96 8.57 -8.48
N LEU A 71 -14.62 7.76 -7.64
CA LEU A 71 -15.02 6.40 -8.00
C LEU A 71 -16.33 6.37 -8.78
N LYS A 72 -16.40 5.45 -9.74
CA LYS A 72 -17.56 5.17 -10.58
C LYS A 72 -17.77 3.66 -10.66
N LEU A 73 -19.03 3.24 -10.78
CA LEU A 73 -19.38 1.84 -11.01
C LEU A 73 -19.15 1.45 -12.47
N VAL A 74 -18.68 0.23 -12.69
CA VAL A 74 -18.52 -0.39 -14.01
C VAL A 74 -18.92 -1.86 -13.97
N GLY A 75 -19.46 -2.35 -15.09
CA GLY A 75 -19.94 -3.72 -15.26
C GLY A 75 -21.47 -3.84 -15.35
N PRO A 76 -21.96 -5.05 -15.68
CA PRO A 76 -23.39 -5.34 -15.76
C PRO A 76 -24.05 -5.24 -14.39
N ARG A 77 -25.39 -5.07 -14.35
CA ARG A 77 -26.13 -4.84 -13.09
C ARG A 77 -25.92 -5.94 -12.05
N GLU A 78 -25.72 -7.17 -12.49
CA GLU A 78 -25.52 -8.34 -11.63
C GLU A 78 -24.11 -8.39 -11.02
N VAL A 79 -23.12 -7.76 -11.68
CA VAL A 79 -21.72 -7.76 -11.26
C VAL A 79 -21.11 -6.40 -11.55
N GLN A 80 -21.19 -5.51 -10.55
CA GLN A 80 -20.58 -4.18 -10.63
C GLN A 80 -19.42 -4.06 -9.65
N VAL A 81 -18.38 -3.36 -10.08
CA VAL A 81 -17.25 -2.99 -9.23
C VAL A 81 -17.02 -1.49 -9.33
N PHE A 82 -16.39 -0.91 -8.31
CA PHE A 82 -15.92 0.47 -8.38
C PHE A 82 -14.55 0.54 -9.05
N ALA A 83 -14.29 1.58 -9.81
CA ALA A 83 -12.96 1.98 -10.26
C ALA A 83 -12.91 3.51 -10.35
N GLN A 84 -11.73 4.09 -10.59
CA GLN A 84 -11.64 5.52 -10.93
C GLN A 84 -12.57 5.84 -12.12
N ASN A 85 -13.15 7.02 -12.13
CA ASN A 85 -14.17 7.43 -13.11
C ASN A 85 -13.73 7.22 -14.58
N PHE A 86 -12.51 7.64 -14.92
CA PHE A 86 -11.92 7.48 -16.24
C PHE A 86 -11.56 6.03 -16.55
N VAL A 87 -11.22 5.23 -15.54
CA VAL A 87 -10.93 3.80 -15.67
C VAL A 87 -12.22 3.03 -15.97
N SER A 88 -13.31 3.40 -15.32
CA SER A 88 -14.65 2.83 -15.56
C SER A 88 -15.12 3.10 -16.99
N ASP A 89 -14.90 4.32 -17.50
CA ASP A 89 -15.21 4.67 -18.89
C ASP A 89 -14.34 3.91 -19.89
N ALA A 90 -13.02 3.88 -19.66
CA ALA A 90 -12.09 3.15 -20.51
C ALA A 90 -12.42 1.65 -20.58
N PHE A 91 -12.79 1.06 -19.44
CA PHE A 91 -13.16 -0.35 -19.39
C PHE A 91 -14.50 -0.63 -20.10
N SER A 92 -15.48 0.27 -20.00
CA SER A 92 -16.76 0.13 -20.69
C SER A 92 -16.59 0.16 -22.22
N ASP A 93 -15.78 1.09 -22.73
CA ASP A 93 -15.44 1.16 -24.16
C ASP A 93 -14.65 -0.09 -24.60
N PHE A 94 -13.75 -0.57 -23.75
CA PHE A 94 -12.99 -1.80 -24.00
C PHE A 94 -13.88 -3.04 -24.09
N GLU A 95 -14.84 -3.20 -23.18
CA GLU A 95 -15.84 -4.27 -23.20
C GLU A 95 -16.65 -4.24 -24.50
N GLU A 96 -17.16 -3.08 -24.90
CA GLU A 96 -17.87 -2.92 -26.17
C GLU A 96 -17.00 -3.31 -27.35
N ARG A 97 -15.71 -2.94 -27.32
CA ARG A 97 -14.77 -3.27 -28.40
C ARG A 97 -14.50 -4.77 -28.50
N ILE A 98 -14.34 -5.46 -27.36
CA ILE A 98 -14.20 -6.92 -27.32
C ILE A 98 -15.46 -7.59 -27.86
N GLN A 99 -16.64 -7.13 -27.44
CA GLN A 99 -17.92 -7.66 -27.93
C GLN A 99 -18.08 -7.45 -29.45
N SER A 100 -17.65 -6.31 -29.97
CA SER A 100 -17.63 -6.01 -31.41
C SER A 100 -16.67 -6.92 -32.18
N SER A 101 -15.46 -7.14 -31.66
CA SER A 101 -14.48 -8.08 -32.23
C SER A 101 -14.98 -9.53 -32.19
N PHE A 102 -15.75 -9.92 -31.18
CA PHE A 102 -16.44 -11.22 -31.15
C PHE A 102 -17.52 -11.33 -32.24
N ARG A 103 -18.40 -10.33 -32.37
CA ARG A 103 -19.47 -10.32 -33.41
C ARG A 103 -18.90 -10.36 -34.83
N SER A 104 -17.74 -9.75 -35.05
CA SER A 104 -17.01 -9.78 -36.33
C SER A 104 -16.11 -11.00 -36.53
N ARG A 105 -16.17 -12.00 -35.62
CA ARG A 105 -15.41 -13.25 -35.67
C ARG A 105 -13.87 -13.07 -35.64
N GLN A 106 -13.39 -11.95 -35.11
CA GLN A 106 -11.96 -11.74 -34.84
C GLN A 106 -11.51 -12.50 -33.60
N ILE A 107 -12.41 -12.67 -32.63
CA ILE A 107 -12.20 -13.47 -31.41
C ILE A 107 -12.90 -14.81 -31.59
N LYS A 108 -12.19 -15.90 -31.30
CA LYS A 108 -12.72 -17.26 -31.40
C LYS A 108 -13.70 -17.55 -30.26
N THR A 109 -14.66 -18.41 -30.52
CA THR A 109 -15.60 -18.92 -29.51
C THR A 109 -14.87 -19.77 -28.46
N ASN A 110 -15.31 -19.72 -27.19
CA ASN A 110 -14.71 -20.38 -26.01
C ASN A 110 -13.39 -19.74 -25.53
N SER A 111 -13.48 -18.56 -24.94
CA SER A 111 -12.34 -17.85 -24.37
C SER A 111 -12.65 -17.33 -22.98
N VAL A 112 -11.65 -17.29 -22.09
CA VAL A 112 -11.78 -16.69 -20.75
C VAL A 112 -12.09 -15.19 -20.80
N PHE A 113 -11.80 -14.53 -21.94
CA PHE A 113 -12.07 -13.11 -22.17
C PHE A 113 -13.50 -12.81 -22.61
N LEU A 114 -14.39 -13.82 -22.70
CA LEU A 114 -15.76 -13.68 -23.19
C LEU A 114 -16.80 -14.37 -22.27
N PRO A 115 -17.87 -13.66 -21.82
CA PRO A 115 -18.03 -12.21 -21.90
C PRO A 115 -17.01 -11.50 -20.99
N LEU A 116 -16.60 -10.30 -21.37
CA LEU A 116 -15.66 -9.51 -20.58
C LEU A 116 -16.41 -8.82 -19.42
N VAL A 117 -16.40 -9.44 -18.25
CA VAL A 117 -17.13 -8.94 -17.07
C VAL A 117 -16.13 -8.58 -15.97
N PRO A 118 -16.22 -7.39 -15.34
CA PRO A 118 -15.37 -7.07 -14.21
C PRO A 118 -15.78 -7.93 -13.01
N ARG A 119 -14.80 -8.51 -12.32
CA ARG A 119 -14.98 -9.38 -11.14
C ARG A 119 -14.46 -8.74 -9.86
N LYS A 120 -13.34 -8.01 -9.92
CA LYS A 120 -12.82 -7.20 -8.80
C LYS A 120 -12.44 -5.81 -9.28
N GLY A 121 -12.63 -4.84 -8.40
CA GLY A 121 -12.24 -3.44 -8.60
C GLY A 121 -11.74 -2.85 -7.29
N HIS A 122 -12.06 -1.58 -7.05
CA HIS A 122 -11.58 -0.81 -5.92
C HIS A 122 -11.87 -1.46 -4.56
N VAL A 123 -10.84 -1.54 -3.73
CA VAL A 123 -10.91 -1.99 -2.33
C VAL A 123 -10.49 -0.85 -1.40
N ASN A 124 -11.34 -0.48 -0.45
CA ASN A 124 -11.05 0.61 0.45
C ASN A 124 -9.97 0.23 1.49
N ALA A 125 -8.72 0.65 1.23
CA ALA A 125 -7.58 0.39 2.12
C ALA A 125 -7.71 1.09 3.48
N ILE A 126 -8.40 2.24 3.57
CA ILE A 126 -8.60 2.95 4.83
C ILE A 126 -9.54 2.17 5.74
N SER A 127 -10.64 1.61 5.20
CA SER A 127 -11.53 0.72 5.96
C SER A 127 -10.82 -0.55 6.43
N ALA A 128 -9.96 -1.13 5.59
CA ALA A 128 -9.14 -2.29 5.96
C ALA A 128 -8.14 -1.95 7.08
N HIS A 129 -7.50 -0.78 7.02
CA HIS A 129 -6.63 -0.28 8.08
C HIS A 129 -7.38 -0.10 9.40
N SER A 130 -8.54 0.56 9.38
CA SER A 130 -9.38 0.74 10.58
C SER A 130 -9.79 -0.60 11.19
N SER A 131 -10.16 -1.58 10.37
CA SER A 131 -10.48 -2.94 10.84
C SER A 131 -9.28 -3.61 11.51
N ARG A 132 -8.06 -3.39 11.00
CA ARG A 132 -6.83 -3.87 11.62
C ARG A 132 -6.55 -3.16 12.95
N MET A 133 -6.79 -1.86 13.06
CA MET A 133 -6.65 -1.14 14.33
C MET A 133 -7.61 -1.66 15.40
N SER A 134 -8.83 -2.04 15.01
CA SER A 134 -9.76 -2.73 15.92
C SER A 134 -9.21 -4.06 16.43
N GLN A 135 -8.61 -4.88 15.56
CA GLN A 135 -7.97 -6.15 15.98
C GLN A 135 -6.77 -5.91 16.89
N LEU A 136 -5.97 -4.86 16.63
CA LEU A 136 -4.86 -4.49 17.50
C LEU A 136 -5.32 -3.97 18.85
N SER A 137 -6.47 -3.27 18.91
CA SER A 137 -7.09 -2.85 20.16
C SER A 137 -7.47 -4.07 21.02
N GLU A 138 -8.10 -5.08 20.40
CA GLU A 138 -8.39 -6.35 21.10
C GLU A 138 -7.14 -7.02 21.66
N HIS A 139 -6.08 -7.13 20.85
CA HIS A 139 -4.81 -7.71 21.28
C HIS A 139 -4.14 -6.87 22.38
N PHE A 140 -4.15 -5.56 22.25
CA PHE A 140 -3.64 -4.64 23.28
C PHE A 140 -4.36 -4.86 24.62
N MET A 141 -5.69 -4.94 24.58
CA MET A 141 -6.55 -5.10 25.73
C MET A 141 -6.40 -6.46 26.43
N LEU A 142 -6.46 -7.54 25.67
CA LEU A 142 -6.52 -8.90 26.20
C LEU A 142 -5.14 -9.47 26.53
N ASN A 143 -4.11 -9.06 25.78
CA ASN A 143 -2.80 -9.67 25.88
C ASN A 143 -1.80 -8.70 26.52
N PHE A 144 -1.66 -7.50 25.97
CA PHE A 144 -0.63 -6.56 26.43
C PHE A 144 -0.95 -5.93 27.79
N LEU A 145 -2.22 -5.60 28.05
CA LEU A 145 -2.65 -4.99 29.31
C LEU A 145 -3.04 -6.00 30.41
N PHE A 146 -2.81 -7.30 30.21
CA PHE A 146 -3.30 -8.34 31.11
C PHE A 146 -2.92 -8.08 32.58
N ASP A 147 -1.65 -7.76 32.86
CA ASP A 147 -1.09 -7.44 34.17
C ASP A 147 -0.93 -5.93 34.42
N LYS A 148 -0.99 -5.10 33.37
CA LYS A 148 -0.79 -3.64 33.45
C LYS A 148 -2.07 -2.83 33.63
N LYS A 149 -3.25 -3.39 33.31
CA LYS A 149 -4.53 -2.64 33.28
C LYS A 149 -4.83 -1.85 34.56
N MET A 150 -4.50 -2.40 35.73
CA MET A 150 -4.79 -1.76 37.02
C MET A 150 -4.02 -0.44 37.23
N GLN A 151 -2.93 -0.24 36.50
CA GLN A 151 -2.09 0.97 36.55
C GLN A 151 -2.72 2.15 35.79
N ILE A 152 -3.72 1.87 34.94
CA ILE A 152 -4.38 2.87 34.10
C ILE A 152 -5.64 3.33 34.81
N TYR A 153 -5.71 4.61 35.18
CA TYR A 153 -6.91 5.22 35.79
C TYR A 153 -7.51 6.36 34.96
N ASP A 154 -6.75 6.91 34.03
CA ASP A 154 -7.15 7.98 33.12
C ASP A 154 -6.38 7.89 31.79
N PHE A 155 -6.63 8.83 30.88
CA PHE A 155 -5.96 8.87 29.59
C PHE A 155 -4.45 9.17 29.71
N GLU A 156 -4.05 10.02 30.65
CA GLU A 156 -2.64 10.38 30.86
C GLU A 156 -1.80 9.16 31.28
N THR A 157 -2.34 8.32 32.18
CA THR A 157 -1.68 7.07 32.59
C THR A 157 -1.73 5.96 31.55
N PHE A 158 -2.68 6.03 30.61
CA PHE A 158 -2.76 5.12 29.47
C PHE A 158 -1.68 5.37 28.41
N ILE A 159 -1.38 6.64 28.10
CA ILE A 159 -0.53 7.01 26.96
C ILE A 159 0.86 6.36 26.94
N PRO A 160 1.60 6.28 28.05
CA PRO A 160 2.89 5.60 28.06
C PRO A 160 2.81 4.13 27.65
N LEU A 161 1.75 3.42 28.08
CA LEU A 161 1.52 2.01 27.74
C LEU A 161 1.04 1.84 26.30
N PHE A 162 0.22 2.77 25.81
CA PHE A 162 -0.13 2.83 24.39
C PHE A 162 1.10 3.02 23.51
N ARG A 163 1.96 4.00 23.84
CA ARG A 163 3.23 4.24 23.14
C ARG A 163 4.12 3.01 23.14
N GLU A 164 4.33 2.37 24.30
CA GLU A 164 5.10 1.12 24.40
C GLU A 164 4.54 0.06 23.45
N TYR A 165 3.22 -0.16 23.47
CA TYR A 165 2.59 -1.17 22.63
C TYR A 165 2.76 -0.89 21.13
N VAL A 166 2.46 0.32 20.66
CA VAL A 166 2.52 0.64 19.23
C VAL A 166 3.96 0.62 18.71
N LEU A 167 4.96 0.95 19.53
CA LEU A 167 6.37 0.86 19.16
C LEU A 167 6.90 -0.58 19.15
N ILE A 168 6.37 -1.49 19.99
CA ILE A 168 6.73 -2.91 19.92
C ILE A 168 6.10 -3.57 18.68
N ASN A 169 4.89 -3.18 18.31
CA ASN A 169 4.11 -3.84 17.27
C ASN A 169 4.22 -3.19 15.89
N GLY A 170 4.64 -1.92 15.80
CA GLY A 170 4.57 -1.10 14.59
C GLY A 170 5.37 -1.64 13.40
N SER A 171 6.50 -2.32 13.65
CA SER A 171 7.33 -2.91 12.60
C SER A 171 6.65 -4.04 11.82
N ILE A 172 5.72 -4.77 12.47
CA ILE A 172 4.97 -5.89 11.87
C ILE A 172 3.55 -5.43 11.50
N ASN A 173 3.01 -4.49 12.27
CA ASN A 173 1.65 -3.98 12.14
C ASN A 173 1.72 -2.47 11.93
N PRO A 174 1.76 -1.99 10.67
CA PRO A 174 1.73 -0.56 10.38
C PRO A 174 0.52 0.09 11.07
N ILE A 175 0.83 1.06 11.94
CA ILE A 175 -0.10 1.88 12.72
C ILE A 175 -0.46 3.15 11.95
N THR A 176 0.50 3.73 11.22
CA THR A 176 0.24 4.90 10.36
C THR A 176 -0.40 4.47 9.04
N ARG A 177 -1.37 5.25 8.54
CA ARG A 177 -2.00 4.98 7.24
C ARG A 177 -0.96 5.03 6.14
N SER A 178 -0.03 5.99 6.23
CA SER A 178 1.07 6.10 5.26
C SER A 178 1.91 4.82 5.17
N SER A 179 2.23 4.15 6.29
CA SER A 179 2.99 2.90 6.25
C SER A 179 2.12 1.72 5.83
N TYR A 180 0.85 1.69 6.27
CA TYR A 180 -0.08 0.65 5.88
C TYR A 180 -0.29 0.62 4.36
N LEU A 181 -0.46 1.80 3.74
CA LEU A 181 -0.62 1.96 2.30
C LEU A 181 0.62 1.57 1.49
N LEU A 182 1.80 1.47 2.11
CA LEU A 182 3.03 0.93 1.50
C LEU A 182 3.27 -0.56 1.84
N SER A 183 2.51 -1.13 2.79
CA SER A 183 2.69 -2.53 3.19
C SER A 183 2.21 -3.53 2.13
N ARG A 184 2.67 -4.79 2.21
CA ARG A 184 2.22 -5.88 1.31
C ARG A 184 0.74 -6.24 1.46
N ASN A 185 0.05 -5.69 2.47
CA ASN A 185 -1.37 -5.92 2.71
C ASN A 185 -2.29 -5.08 1.81
N VAL A 186 -1.72 -4.15 1.05
CA VAL A 186 -2.47 -3.26 0.16
C VAL A 186 -2.15 -3.59 -1.29
N SER A 187 -3.18 -3.98 -2.04
CA SER A 187 -3.11 -4.28 -3.47
C SER A 187 -3.27 -3.01 -4.31
N VAL A 188 -2.77 -3.02 -5.55
CA VAL A 188 -3.06 -1.99 -6.57
C VAL A 188 -4.56 -1.73 -6.76
N LEU A 189 -5.43 -2.72 -6.48
CA LEU A 189 -6.88 -2.54 -6.47
C LEU A 189 -7.32 -1.40 -5.55
N SER A 190 -6.58 -1.10 -4.46
CA SER A 190 -6.94 0.02 -3.58
C SER A 190 -6.85 1.40 -4.22
N SER A 191 -6.20 1.52 -5.37
CA SER A 191 -6.08 2.79 -6.11
C SER A 191 -7.31 3.10 -6.97
N GLY A 192 -8.14 2.08 -7.27
CA GLY A 192 -9.18 2.17 -8.30
C GLY A 192 -8.62 2.28 -9.73
N LEU A 193 -7.30 2.15 -9.93
CA LEU A 193 -6.66 2.14 -11.25
C LEU A 193 -6.63 0.76 -11.90
N ALA A 194 -7.07 -0.27 -11.18
CA ALA A 194 -7.02 -1.65 -11.62
C ALA A 194 -8.40 -2.30 -11.58
N ILE A 195 -8.68 -3.13 -12.59
CA ILE A 195 -9.87 -3.98 -12.69
C ILE A 195 -9.40 -5.41 -12.99
N GLU A 196 -9.99 -6.39 -12.31
CA GLU A 196 -9.79 -7.80 -12.60
C GLU A 196 -11.02 -8.40 -13.25
N ILE A 197 -10.84 -9.14 -14.33
CA ILE A 197 -11.93 -9.79 -15.10
C ILE A 197 -12.15 -11.25 -14.71
N TYR A 198 -11.36 -11.75 -13.78
CA TYR A 198 -11.41 -13.12 -13.29
C TYR A 198 -11.07 -13.16 -11.80
N GLU A 199 -11.53 -14.21 -11.12
CA GLU A 199 -11.20 -14.46 -9.71
C GLU A 199 -10.59 -15.83 -9.57
N ALA A 200 -9.31 -15.86 -9.18
CA ALA A 200 -8.54 -17.06 -8.91
C ALA A 200 -7.42 -16.78 -7.90
N ASP A 201 -6.76 -17.84 -7.46
CA ASP A 201 -5.55 -17.74 -6.64
C ASP A 201 -4.41 -17.08 -7.45
N TYR A 202 -3.87 -15.97 -6.95
CA TYR A 202 -2.77 -15.25 -7.59
C TYR A 202 -1.46 -16.05 -7.61
N SER A 203 -1.33 -17.13 -6.84
CA SER A 203 -0.12 -17.95 -6.76
C SER A 203 -0.09 -19.13 -7.75
N ASP A 204 -1.21 -19.44 -8.40
CA ASP A 204 -1.35 -20.57 -9.32
C ASP A 204 -0.85 -20.22 -10.73
N ASP A 205 0.42 -20.50 -10.99
CA ASP A 205 1.04 -20.21 -12.28
C ASP A 205 0.57 -21.17 -13.40
N ALA A 206 0.06 -22.35 -13.06
CA ALA A 206 -0.48 -23.30 -14.02
C ALA A 206 -1.78 -22.76 -14.62
N LEU A 207 -2.67 -22.27 -13.75
CA LEU A 207 -3.91 -21.62 -14.15
C LEU A 207 -3.64 -20.41 -15.05
N LYS A 208 -2.70 -19.54 -14.67
CA LYS A 208 -2.33 -18.35 -15.47
C LYS A 208 -1.88 -18.75 -16.87
N ARG A 209 -0.99 -19.74 -16.97
CA ARG A 209 -0.49 -20.22 -18.26
C ARG A 209 -1.64 -20.77 -19.10
N GLU A 210 -2.37 -21.74 -18.55
CA GLU A 210 -3.32 -22.59 -19.29
C GLU A 210 -4.60 -21.85 -19.68
N LEU A 211 -5.09 -20.95 -18.83
CA LEU A 211 -6.33 -20.22 -19.11
C LEU A 211 -6.10 -18.88 -19.83
N PHE A 212 -4.96 -18.22 -19.62
CA PHE A 212 -4.74 -16.88 -20.15
C PHE A 212 -3.64 -16.83 -21.20
N TYR A 213 -2.40 -17.17 -20.85
CA TYR A 213 -1.28 -16.98 -21.78
C TYR A 213 -1.34 -17.88 -23.01
N THR A 214 -1.92 -19.07 -22.90
CA THR A 214 -2.13 -19.99 -24.03
C THR A 214 -3.48 -19.83 -24.72
N ASP A 215 -4.36 -18.94 -24.25
CA ASP A 215 -5.61 -18.63 -24.96
C ASP A 215 -5.28 -17.91 -26.27
N GLU A 216 -5.79 -18.43 -27.39
CA GLU A 216 -5.53 -17.90 -28.73
C GLU A 216 -5.99 -16.45 -28.91
N ASN A 217 -6.89 -15.96 -28.05
CA ASN A 217 -7.40 -14.60 -28.06
C ASN A 217 -6.61 -13.66 -27.14
N PHE A 218 -5.63 -14.14 -26.37
CA PHE A 218 -4.85 -13.32 -25.44
C PHE A 218 -4.19 -12.13 -26.13
N ALA A 219 -3.58 -12.36 -27.30
CA ALA A 219 -2.96 -11.29 -28.08
C ALA A 219 -3.96 -10.19 -28.48
N ILE A 220 -5.18 -10.57 -28.87
CA ILE A 220 -6.24 -9.63 -29.23
C ILE A 220 -6.74 -8.90 -27.98
N TYR A 221 -7.02 -9.63 -26.89
CA TYR A 221 -7.44 -9.06 -25.60
C TYR A 221 -6.45 -7.99 -25.13
N ARG A 222 -5.17 -8.34 -25.06
CA ARG A 222 -4.08 -7.44 -24.66
C ARG A 222 -3.96 -6.23 -25.58
N ASP A 223 -4.03 -6.43 -26.89
CA ASP A 223 -3.89 -5.34 -27.87
C ASP A 223 -5.06 -4.36 -27.80
N LYS A 224 -6.27 -4.87 -27.56
CA LYS A 224 -7.45 -4.06 -27.33
C LYS A 224 -7.38 -3.36 -25.97
N ALA A 225 -6.92 -4.01 -24.91
CA ALA A 225 -6.68 -3.38 -23.62
C ALA A 225 -5.73 -2.17 -23.77
N TYR A 226 -4.60 -2.35 -24.46
CA TYR A 226 -3.64 -1.29 -24.76
C TYR A 226 -4.25 -0.12 -25.56
N GLN A 227 -5.13 -0.42 -26.53
CA GLN A 227 -5.85 0.60 -27.31
C GLN A 227 -6.80 1.46 -26.48
N HIS A 228 -7.20 1.01 -25.28
CA HIS A 228 -8.01 1.78 -24.33
C HIS A 228 -7.19 2.25 -23.12
N GLY A 229 -5.86 2.17 -23.21
CA GLY A 229 -4.94 2.71 -22.21
C GLY A 229 -4.68 1.79 -21.01
N PHE A 230 -4.97 0.50 -21.12
CA PHE A 230 -4.64 -0.49 -20.10
C PHE A 230 -3.34 -1.23 -20.39
N MET A 231 -2.67 -1.63 -19.32
CA MET A 231 -1.59 -2.63 -19.30
C MET A 231 -2.13 -3.90 -18.63
N VAL A 232 -1.67 -5.06 -19.09
CA VAL A 232 -1.93 -6.34 -18.44
C VAL A 232 -0.85 -6.61 -17.40
N ASP A 233 -1.24 -6.98 -16.19
CA ASP A 233 -0.30 -7.42 -15.14
C ASP A 233 0.28 -8.81 -15.51
N LYS A 234 1.61 -8.90 -15.59
CA LYS A 234 2.34 -10.12 -15.93
C LYS A 234 2.10 -11.27 -14.94
N HIS A 235 1.93 -10.96 -13.66
CA HIS A 235 1.78 -11.99 -12.63
C HIS A 235 0.33 -12.36 -12.42
N ILE A 236 -0.59 -11.54 -12.93
CA ILE A 236 -2.03 -11.65 -12.77
C ILE A 236 -2.68 -11.27 -14.12
N PRO A 237 -2.66 -12.16 -15.14
CA PRO A 237 -3.00 -11.82 -16.53
C PRO A 237 -4.46 -11.42 -16.76
N TRP A 238 -5.33 -11.62 -15.76
CA TRP A 238 -6.70 -11.12 -15.74
C TRP A 238 -6.85 -9.72 -15.13
N ARG A 239 -5.76 -9.09 -14.67
CA ARG A 239 -5.76 -7.74 -14.13
C ARG A 239 -5.33 -6.75 -15.20
N LEU A 240 -6.19 -5.76 -15.40
CA LEU A 240 -5.96 -4.58 -16.23
C LEU A 240 -5.62 -3.42 -15.31
N ILE A 241 -4.52 -2.73 -15.60
CA ILE A 241 -4.05 -1.57 -14.86
C ILE A 241 -4.02 -0.39 -15.82
N ALA A 242 -4.70 0.71 -15.47
CA ALA A 242 -4.72 1.91 -16.27
C ALA A 242 -3.32 2.55 -16.32
N ASP A 243 -2.78 2.73 -17.52
CA ASP A 243 -1.51 3.44 -17.74
C ASP A 243 -1.76 4.94 -17.80
N LEU A 244 -1.43 5.65 -16.73
CA LEU A 244 -1.66 7.09 -16.64
C LEU A 244 -0.84 7.89 -17.67
N ASN A 245 0.25 7.31 -18.16
CA ASN A 245 1.13 7.93 -19.17
C ASN A 245 0.77 7.50 -20.60
N SER A 246 -0.20 6.61 -20.78
CA SER A 246 -0.61 6.14 -22.10
C SER A 246 -1.33 7.26 -22.87
N PRO A 247 -0.96 7.49 -24.14
CA PRO A 247 -1.72 8.40 -25.00
C PRO A 247 -3.15 7.91 -25.23
N ASN A 248 -3.43 6.62 -25.05
CA ASN A 248 -4.77 6.03 -25.18
C ASN A 248 -5.63 6.22 -23.91
N MET A 249 -5.01 6.36 -22.73
CA MET A 249 -5.73 6.63 -21.48
C MET A 249 -6.06 8.12 -21.32
N LYS A 250 -5.21 9.00 -21.87
CA LYS A 250 -5.34 10.45 -21.76
C LYS A 250 -6.73 11.00 -22.16
N PRO A 251 -7.39 10.56 -23.25
CA PRO A 251 -8.74 11.01 -23.58
C PRO A 251 -9.78 10.71 -22.49
N TYR A 252 -9.63 9.61 -21.75
CA TYR A 252 -10.52 9.26 -20.64
C TYR A 252 -10.25 10.15 -19.42
N ILE A 253 -8.98 10.32 -19.06
CA ILE A 253 -8.55 11.20 -17.95
C ILE A 253 -9.05 12.63 -18.17
N ASN A 254 -8.89 13.15 -19.39
CA ASN A 254 -9.25 14.52 -19.75
C ASN A 254 -10.76 14.83 -19.69
N ARG A 255 -11.63 13.82 -19.54
CA ARG A 255 -13.08 14.04 -19.31
C ARG A 255 -13.36 14.53 -17.88
N TYR A 256 -12.49 14.20 -16.95
CA TYR A 256 -12.67 14.45 -15.52
C TYR A 256 -11.64 15.44 -14.98
N TYR A 257 -10.43 15.44 -15.52
CA TYR A 257 -9.30 16.19 -14.98
C TYR A 257 -8.59 17.01 -16.07
N ASN A 258 -8.21 18.24 -15.73
CA ASN A 258 -7.46 19.13 -16.61
C ASN A 258 -6.02 19.26 -16.14
N GLY A 259 -5.05 18.74 -16.92
CA GLY A 259 -3.64 18.88 -16.56
C GLY A 259 -2.73 17.84 -17.23
N ARG A 260 -1.53 17.66 -16.67
CA ARG A 260 -0.66 16.53 -17.02
C ARG A 260 -1.26 15.25 -16.44
N PRO A 261 -1.52 14.20 -17.24
CA PRO A 261 -2.35 13.07 -16.82
C PRO A 261 -1.98 12.40 -15.50
N SER A 262 -0.71 12.02 -15.29
CA SER A 262 -0.26 11.38 -14.05
C SER A 262 -0.42 12.31 -12.84
N SER A 263 0.13 13.53 -12.90
CA SER A 263 0.08 14.53 -11.83
C SER A 263 -1.36 14.87 -11.45
N VAL A 264 -2.20 15.21 -12.44
CA VAL A 264 -3.57 15.67 -12.19
C VAL A 264 -4.46 14.57 -11.61
N VAL A 265 -4.24 13.32 -12.01
CA VAL A 265 -4.95 12.17 -11.46
C VAL A 265 -4.66 12.04 -9.96
N PHE A 266 -3.39 12.15 -9.54
CA PHE A 266 -3.04 12.09 -8.11
C PHE A 266 -3.49 13.33 -7.33
N GLU A 267 -3.44 14.52 -7.94
CA GLU A 267 -3.86 15.77 -7.29
C GLU A 267 -5.38 15.82 -7.03
N GLN A 268 -6.21 15.26 -7.92
CA GLN A 268 -7.67 15.41 -7.86
C GLN A 268 -8.41 14.10 -7.54
N GLY A 269 -7.84 12.96 -7.94
CA GLY A 269 -8.43 11.63 -7.75
C GLY A 269 -7.96 10.90 -6.48
N PHE A 270 -7.03 11.47 -5.73
CA PHE A 270 -6.42 10.85 -4.55
C PHE A 270 -6.23 11.86 -3.40
N ASN A 271 -6.08 11.33 -2.19
CA ASN A 271 -5.71 12.06 -0.98
C ASN A 271 -4.34 11.57 -0.51
N LYS A 272 -3.56 12.45 0.11
CA LYS A 272 -2.26 12.10 0.70
C LYS A 272 -2.46 11.54 2.09
N ALA A 273 -1.89 10.37 2.36
CA ALA A 273 -2.12 9.66 3.61
C ALA A 273 -1.64 10.43 4.84
N TYR A 274 -0.44 11.02 4.73
CA TYR A 274 0.22 11.71 5.83
C TYR A 274 -0.59 12.89 6.38
N GLU A 275 -1.44 13.52 5.57
CA GLU A 275 -2.24 14.68 5.98
C GLU A 275 -3.21 14.34 7.12
N SER A 276 -3.59 13.06 7.25
CA SER A 276 -4.50 12.57 8.29
C SER A 276 -3.83 11.68 9.35
N ASP A 277 -2.52 11.44 9.27
CA ASP A 277 -1.86 10.43 10.11
C ASP A 277 -1.82 10.81 11.59
N ILE A 278 -1.52 12.08 11.91
CA ILE A 278 -1.49 12.55 13.31
C ILE A 278 -2.88 12.47 13.94
N GLU A 279 -3.90 12.97 13.24
CA GLU A 279 -5.29 12.90 13.68
C GLU A 279 -5.73 11.44 13.87
N THR A 280 -5.39 10.56 12.92
CA THR A 280 -5.72 9.13 12.99
C THR A 280 -5.00 8.46 14.16
N LEU A 281 -3.76 8.85 14.46
CA LEU A 281 -3.00 8.33 15.60
C LEU A 281 -3.65 8.71 16.93
N ILE A 282 -4.07 9.97 17.07
CA ILE A 282 -4.81 10.45 18.25
C ILE A 282 -6.15 9.72 18.37
N SER A 283 -6.91 9.63 17.28
CA SER A 283 -8.18 8.92 17.22
C SER A 283 -8.03 7.45 17.61
N THR A 284 -6.93 6.80 17.17
CA THR A 284 -6.60 5.42 17.52
C THR A 284 -6.32 5.28 19.01
N ALA A 285 -5.54 6.19 19.60
CA ALA A 285 -5.26 6.18 21.04
C ALA A 285 -6.55 6.37 21.87
N VAL A 286 -7.41 7.32 21.48
CA VAL A 286 -8.73 7.55 22.09
C VAL A 286 -9.60 6.30 21.99
N PHE A 287 -9.64 5.68 20.81
CA PHE A 287 -10.40 4.44 20.59
C PHE A 287 -9.92 3.30 21.49
N PHE A 288 -8.62 3.10 21.63
CA PHE A 288 -8.03 2.06 22.49
C PHE A 288 -8.38 2.32 23.97
N TYR A 289 -8.21 3.56 24.43
CA TYR A 289 -8.56 3.92 25.81
C TYR A 289 -10.05 3.81 26.10
N ASN A 290 -10.92 4.27 25.20
CA ASN A 290 -12.36 4.17 25.39
C ASN A 290 -12.83 2.71 25.38
N THR A 291 -12.19 1.85 24.61
CA THR A 291 -12.42 0.40 24.66
C THR A 291 -12.02 -0.18 26.03
N LEU A 292 -10.90 0.28 26.60
CA LEU A 292 -10.48 -0.08 27.96
C LEU A 292 -11.49 0.38 29.01
N ALA A 293 -11.85 1.67 29.01
CA ALA A 293 -12.77 2.26 29.97
C ALA A 293 -14.15 1.59 29.90
N TYR A 294 -14.63 1.24 28.71
CA TYR A 294 -15.91 0.54 28.55
C TYR A 294 -15.87 -0.88 29.11
N ARG A 295 -14.82 -1.67 28.81
CA ARG A 295 -14.73 -3.08 29.23
C ARG A 295 -14.32 -3.26 30.69
N PHE A 296 -13.50 -2.35 31.18
CA PHE A 296 -12.97 -2.35 32.53
C PHE A 296 -13.21 -0.94 33.11
N PRO A 297 -14.44 -0.62 33.53
CA PRO A 297 -14.78 0.72 33.99
C PRO A 297 -14.14 1.08 35.33
N VAL A 298 -13.71 0.10 36.11
CA VAL A 298 -13.18 0.34 37.46
C VAL A 298 -11.75 -0.16 37.60
N THR A 299 -10.94 0.59 38.32
CA THR A 299 -9.59 0.20 38.76
C THR A 299 -9.39 0.47 40.24
N GLN A 300 -8.35 -0.13 40.81
CA GLN A 300 -7.91 0.17 42.18
C GLN A 300 -6.48 0.66 42.15
N THR A 301 -6.22 1.78 42.81
CA THR A 301 -4.89 2.36 42.97
C THR A 301 -4.56 2.50 44.45
N SER A 302 -3.31 2.28 44.83
CA SER A 302 -2.84 2.43 46.20
C SER A 302 -2.00 3.70 46.32
N LYS A 303 -2.63 4.87 46.40
CA LYS A 303 -1.86 6.11 46.59
C LYS A 303 -1.34 6.29 48.02
N CYS A 304 -1.96 5.68 49.04
CA CYS A 304 -1.54 5.76 50.44
C CYS A 304 -2.09 4.60 51.29
N SER A 305 -1.58 3.37 51.14
CA SER A 305 -1.90 2.19 51.99
C SER A 305 -3.33 1.64 51.94
N GLU A 306 -4.32 2.43 51.52
CA GLU A 306 -5.69 1.99 51.26
C GLU A 306 -5.97 1.94 49.74
N PRO A 307 -6.66 0.89 49.26
CA PRO A 307 -7.06 0.81 47.87
C PRO A 307 -8.15 1.86 47.59
N VAL A 308 -7.84 2.80 46.70
CA VAL A 308 -8.80 3.77 46.17
C VAL A 308 -9.37 3.22 44.88
N THR A 309 -10.70 3.05 44.86
CA THR A 309 -11.45 2.69 43.66
C THR A 309 -11.58 3.92 42.77
N VAL A 310 -11.14 3.82 41.52
CA VAL A 310 -11.24 4.88 40.51
C VAL A 310 -12.06 4.36 39.33
N GLU A 311 -13.02 5.17 38.89
CA GLU A 311 -13.81 4.92 37.69
C GLU A 311 -13.12 5.56 36.47
N ARG A 312 -12.92 4.78 35.41
CA ARG A 312 -12.37 5.25 34.14
C ARG A 312 -13.50 5.87 33.32
N ASN A 313 -13.43 7.17 33.11
CA ASN A 313 -14.33 7.86 32.19
C ASN A 313 -13.78 7.80 30.77
N SER A 314 -14.66 7.61 29.78
CA SER A 314 -14.31 7.78 28.37
C SER A 314 -13.86 9.21 28.10
N THR A 315 -13.00 9.39 27.11
CA THR A 315 -12.51 10.71 26.68
C THR A 315 -12.84 11.00 25.21
N THR A 316 -12.67 12.24 24.79
CA THR A 316 -12.84 12.70 23.41
C THR A 316 -11.52 13.16 22.80
N ILE A 317 -11.47 13.29 21.47
CA ILE A 317 -10.29 13.83 20.77
C ILE A 317 -9.97 15.26 21.27
N ASP A 318 -10.98 16.09 21.47
CA ASP A 318 -10.80 17.48 21.90
C ASP A 318 -10.21 17.58 23.31
N GLU A 319 -10.64 16.73 24.24
CA GLU A 319 -10.06 16.64 25.59
C GLU A 319 -8.61 16.20 25.57
N VAL A 320 -8.28 15.21 24.74
CA VAL A 320 -6.91 14.72 24.56
C VAL A 320 -6.01 15.78 23.93
N MET A 321 -6.50 16.48 22.92
CA MET A 321 -5.79 17.58 22.26
C MET A 321 -5.57 18.79 23.19
N SER A 322 -6.44 18.95 24.19
CA SER A 322 -6.32 20.01 25.20
C SER A 322 -5.33 19.64 26.32
N SER A 323 -5.20 18.36 26.64
CA SER A 323 -4.36 17.87 27.75
C SER A 323 -2.96 17.44 27.32
N ILE A 324 -2.79 16.98 26.07
CA ILE A 324 -1.51 16.47 25.56
C ILE A 324 -1.03 17.34 24.40
N SER A 325 0.21 17.79 24.49
CA SER A 325 0.79 18.65 23.46
C SER A 325 0.89 17.94 22.10
N LEU A 326 0.61 18.67 21.01
CA LEU A 326 0.83 18.18 19.65
C LEU A 326 2.28 17.77 19.38
N THR A 327 3.26 18.37 20.07
CA THR A 327 4.67 17.96 19.96
C THR A 327 4.89 16.53 20.46
N THR A 328 4.16 16.09 21.49
CA THR A 328 4.19 14.70 21.97
C THR A 328 3.70 13.73 20.89
N TRP A 329 2.63 14.08 20.18
CA TRP A 329 2.10 13.29 19.07
C TRP A 329 3.02 13.27 17.86
N LEU A 330 3.65 14.40 17.51
CA LEU A 330 4.66 14.47 16.46
C LEU A 330 5.87 13.57 16.79
N SER A 331 6.32 13.56 18.04
CA SER A 331 7.43 12.69 18.48
C SER A 331 7.09 11.22 18.30
N LEU A 332 5.92 10.78 18.78
CA LEU A 332 5.46 9.40 18.61
C LEU A 332 5.30 9.04 17.13
N TYR A 333 4.77 9.95 16.32
CA TYR A 333 4.62 9.73 14.89
C TYR A 333 5.98 9.58 14.19
N VAL A 334 6.98 10.41 14.50
CA VAL A 334 8.33 10.28 13.93
C VAL A 334 8.96 8.93 14.29
N GLU A 335 8.81 8.47 15.53
CA GLU A 335 9.30 7.16 15.98
C GLU A 335 8.60 6.02 15.24
N LEU A 336 7.27 6.06 15.13
CA LEU A 336 6.49 5.08 14.39
C LEU A 336 6.90 5.05 12.92
N ARG A 337 7.03 6.19 12.26
CA ARG A 337 7.44 6.26 10.84
C ARG A 337 8.84 5.67 10.65
N ASN A 338 9.78 5.97 11.53
CA ASN A 338 11.13 5.38 11.45
C ASN A 338 11.12 3.86 11.62
N LEU A 339 10.33 3.37 12.57
CA LEU A 339 10.19 1.95 12.86
C LEU A 339 9.50 1.19 11.71
N GLU A 340 8.34 1.68 11.27
CA GLU A 340 7.47 1.01 10.28
C GLU A 340 8.11 0.97 8.90
N ILE A 341 8.78 2.05 8.51
CA ILE A 341 9.48 2.13 7.22
C ILE A 341 10.83 1.41 7.32
N GLY A 342 11.34 1.22 8.54
CA GLY A 342 12.60 0.54 8.80
C GLY A 342 13.81 1.33 8.33
N MET A 343 13.73 2.65 8.18
CA MET A 343 14.84 3.48 7.69
C MET A 343 16.03 3.47 8.64
N GLY A 344 15.79 3.30 9.95
CA GLY A 344 16.86 3.17 10.95
C GLY A 344 17.60 4.47 11.22
N TYR A 345 16.90 5.61 11.23
CA TYR A 345 17.45 6.85 11.76
C TYR A 345 17.83 6.69 13.23
N ASP A 346 18.98 7.25 13.61
CA ASP A 346 19.45 7.27 14.99
C ASP A 346 18.72 8.32 15.85
N GLU A 347 18.93 8.27 17.16
CA GLU A 347 18.27 9.16 18.12
C GLU A 347 18.53 10.65 17.85
N ASN A 348 19.72 11.02 17.37
CA ASN A 348 20.05 12.41 17.08
C ASN A 348 19.32 12.91 15.83
N GLN A 349 19.26 12.07 14.79
CA GLN A 349 18.50 12.33 13.58
C GLN A 349 17.01 12.48 13.89
N LEU A 350 16.44 11.56 14.69
CA LEU A 350 15.05 11.63 15.12
C LEU A 350 14.77 12.89 15.92
N ALA A 351 15.63 13.23 16.89
CA ALA A 351 15.51 14.45 17.68
C ALA A 351 15.55 15.72 16.80
N SER A 352 16.40 15.74 15.77
CA SER A 352 16.46 16.83 14.80
C SER A 352 15.17 16.95 13.98
N ILE A 353 14.63 15.83 13.49
CA ILE A 353 13.36 15.80 12.75
C ILE A 353 12.22 16.32 13.64
N VAL A 354 12.10 15.82 14.87
CA VAL A 354 11.07 16.25 15.83
C VAL A 354 11.20 17.75 16.12
N LYS A 355 12.41 18.24 16.40
CA LYS A 355 12.66 19.66 16.67
C LYS A 355 12.20 20.54 15.51
N ASN A 356 12.61 20.20 14.27
CA ASN A 356 12.24 20.99 13.10
C ASN A 356 10.73 20.93 12.82
N ALA A 357 10.10 19.77 13.01
CA ALA A 357 8.65 19.63 12.87
C ALA A 357 7.89 20.46 13.93
N SER A 358 8.34 20.46 15.18
CA SER A 358 7.78 21.30 16.24
C SER A 358 7.96 22.79 15.96
N ASP A 359 9.11 23.20 15.42
CA ASP A 359 9.33 24.60 15.00
C ASP A 359 8.35 25.01 13.89
N LEU A 360 8.10 24.14 12.91
CA LEU A 360 7.12 24.37 11.85
C LEU A 360 5.69 24.39 12.37
N LEU A 361 5.34 23.50 13.30
CA LEU A 361 4.03 23.49 13.97
C LEU A 361 3.76 24.83 14.67
N ASN A 362 4.76 25.35 15.39
CA ASN A 362 4.61 26.60 16.16
C ASN A 362 4.60 27.85 15.28
N LYS A 363 5.28 27.83 14.13
CA LYS A 363 5.43 29.00 13.23
C LYS A 363 4.41 29.04 12.09
N VAL A 364 3.90 27.88 11.67
CA VAL A 364 3.05 27.74 10.48
C VAL A 364 1.77 27.00 10.85
N ASP A 365 1.77 25.67 10.81
CA ASP A 365 0.64 24.81 11.13
C ASP A 365 1.05 23.32 11.21
N ILE A 366 0.10 22.49 11.63
CA ILE A 366 0.26 21.03 11.70
C ILE A 366 0.44 20.37 10.33
N ALA A 367 -0.16 20.93 9.27
CA ALA A 367 -0.07 20.40 7.92
C ALA A 367 1.36 20.50 7.38
N THR A 368 2.00 21.65 7.56
CA THR A 368 3.39 21.94 7.19
C THR A 368 4.36 21.07 8.00
N ALA A 369 4.14 20.94 9.31
CA ALA A 369 4.95 20.07 10.17
C ALA A 369 4.87 18.60 9.72
N THR A 370 3.66 18.11 9.44
CA THR A 370 3.44 16.72 9.02
C THR A 370 3.97 16.46 7.61
N GLY A 371 3.84 17.43 6.70
CA GLY A 371 4.44 17.40 5.37
C GLY A 371 5.97 17.35 5.43
N TYR A 372 6.60 18.12 6.33
CA TYR A 372 8.04 18.03 6.59
C TYR A 372 8.44 16.65 7.07
N ILE A 373 7.74 16.08 8.08
CA ILE A 373 8.02 14.72 8.56
C ILE A 373 7.88 13.73 7.41
N ASN A 374 6.81 13.80 6.63
CA ASN A 374 6.62 12.94 5.47
C ASN A 374 7.78 13.06 4.47
N SER A 375 8.31 14.26 4.20
CA SER A 375 9.49 14.42 3.32
C SER A 375 10.75 13.68 3.81
N LYS A 376 10.84 13.41 5.12
CA LYS A 376 11.93 12.62 5.72
C LYS A 376 11.69 11.13 5.68
N PHE A 377 10.48 10.69 5.36
CA PHE A 377 10.04 9.30 5.44
C PHE A 377 9.38 8.78 4.15
N ASN A 378 9.15 9.60 3.13
CA ASN A 378 8.56 9.23 1.84
C ASN A 378 9.56 8.54 0.90
N SER A 379 10.42 7.69 1.45
CA SER A 379 11.32 6.84 0.68
C SER A 379 10.62 5.54 0.34
N VAL A 380 10.65 5.16 -0.93
CA VAL A 380 10.26 3.81 -1.38
C VAL A 380 11.44 2.99 -1.90
N GLU A 381 12.57 3.67 -2.11
CA GLU A 381 13.80 3.17 -2.71
C GLU A 381 14.57 2.18 -1.82
N HIS A 382 14.26 2.12 -0.53
CA HIS A 382 14.88 1.15 0.39
C HIS A 382 14.03 -0.10 0.58
N PHE A 383 12.81 -0.17 0.04
CA PHE A 383 12.01 -1.39 0.12
C PHE A 383 12.62 -2.46 -0.80
N GLY A 384 12.65 -3.69 -0.29
CA GLY A 384 13.09 -4.86 -1.04
C GLY A 384 12.26 -5.05 -2.30
N GLY A 385 12.96 -5.16 -3.44
CA GLY A 385 12.38 -5.23 -4.78
C GLY A 385 12.28 -3.88 -5.49
N SER A 386 12.60 -2.74 -4.86
CA SER A 386 12.75 -1.47 -5.60
C SER A 386 14.07 -1.44 -6.38
N LEU A 387 14.14 -0.68 -7.47
CA LEU A 387 15.32 -0.68 -8.36
C LEU A 387 16.58 -0.25 -7.60
N PHE A 388 16.47 0.80 -6.79
CA PHE A 388 17.60 1.28 -5.99
C PHE A 388 18.05 0.24 -4.97
N HIS A 389 17.11 -0.37 -4.24
CA HIS A 389 17.42 -1.42 -3.28
C HIS A 389 18.14 -2.58 -3.96
N ASP A 390 17.67 -3.03 -5.12
CA ASP A 390 18.19 -4.21 -5.79
C ASP A 390 19.58 -3.95 -6.40
N ILE A 391 19.81 -2.76 -6.97
CA ILE A 391 21.14 -2.33 -7.45
C ILE A 391 22.11 -2.25 -6.26
N ALA A 392 21.78 -1.48 -5.23
CA ALA A 392 22.67 -1.27 -4.10
C ALA A 392 22.90 -2.57 -3.30
N SER A 393 21.92 -3.46 -3.26
CA SER A 393 22.09 -4.79 -2.68
C SER A 393 23.01 -5.68 -3.51
N GLY A 394 22.89 -5.65 -4.84
CA GLY A 394 23.78 -6.37 -5.74
C GLY A 394 25.24 -5.89 -5.66
N GLU A 395 25.45 -4.57 -5.60
CA GLU A 395 26.78 -3.98 -5.42
C GLU A 395 27.39 -4.36 -4.06
N ALA A 396 26.61 -4.28 -2.98
CA ALA A 396 27.09 -4.62 -1.64
C ALA A 396 27.36 -6.13 -1.48
N ALA A 397 26.57 -7.00 -2.13
CA ALA A 397 26.77 -8.45 -2.13
C ALA A 397 28.03 -8.92 -2.89
N ALA A 398 28.65 -8.06 -3.70
CA ALA A 398 29.89 -8.39 -4.39
C ALA A 398 31.13 -8.38 -3.47
N GLY A 399 30.98 -7.95 -2.22
CA GLY A 399 32.03 -7.99 -1.20
C GLY A 399 32.31 -9.42 -0.70
N PRO A 400 33.57 -9.80 -0.46
CA PRO A 400 33.95 -11.18 -0.08
C PRO A 400 33.40 -11.64 1.29
N ASP A 401 32.95 -10.71 2.15
CA ASP A 401 32.42 -10.96 3.50
C ASP A 401 31.04 -10.31 3.74
N ALA A 402 30.33 -9.92 2.67
CA ALA A 402 29.07 -9.18 2.80
C ALA A 402 27.94 -10.06 3.36
N ASP A 403 27.50 -9.78 4.59
CA ASP A 403 26.28 -10.35 5.13
C ASP A 403 25.05 -9.50 4.75
N GLN A 404 23.86 -10.10 4.86
CA GLN A 404 22.60 -9.44 4.48
C GLN A 404 22.30 -8.20 5.34
N ALA A 405 22.81 -8.13 6.57
CA ALA A 405 22.60 -7.00 7.47
C ALA A 405 23.45 -5.80 7.03
N ASP A 406 24.69 -6.03 6.62
CA ASP A 406 25.60 -5.00 6.10
C ASP A 406 25.10 -4.41 4.78
N ILE A 407 24.57 -5.27 3.90
CA ILE A 407 23.91 -4.85 2.66
C ILE A 407 22.73 -3.94 2.97
N THR A 408 21.85 -4.38 3.86
CA THR A 408 20.64 -3.63 4.26
C THR A 408 21.01 -2.29 4.90
N ALA A 409 22.04 -2.25 5.75
CA ALA A 409 22.53 -1.04 6.37
C ALA A 409 23.09 -0.04 5.35
N THR A 410 23.80 -0.53 4.34
CA THR A 410 24.39 0.30 3.27
C THR A 410 23.30 0.97 2.42
N VAL A 411 22.30 0.20 1.97
CA VAL A 411 21.14 0.74 1.23
C VAL A 411 20.46 1.85 2.04
N LYS A 412 20.17 1.58 3.32
CA LYS A 412 19.51 2.54 4.22
C LYS A 412 20.32 3.83 4.36
N ARG A 413 21.61 3.75 4.67
CA ARG A 413 22.47 4.94 4.82
C ARG A 413 22.47 5.82 3.57
N SER A 414 22.53 5.22 2.39
CA SER A 414 22.49 5.96 1.12
C SER A 414 21.17 6.71 0.93
N VAL A 415 20.04 6.07 1.24
CA VAL A 415 18.72 6.72 1.21
C VAL A 415 18.62 7.82 2.27
N GLN A 416 19.05 7.57 3.51
CA GLN A 416 19.04 8.56 4.58
C GLN A 416 19.83 9.82 4.19
N ALA A 417 21.04 9.66 3.64
CA ALA A 417 21.88 10.79 3.23
C ALA A 417 21.16 11.69 2.22
N SER A 418 20.43 11.10 1.27
CA SER A 418 19.64 11.86 0.29
C SER A 418 18.54 12.73 0.92
N LYS A 419 17.99 12.31 2.06
CA LYS A 419 16.93 13.04 2.77
C LYS A 419 17.44 14.21 3.60
N PHE A 420 18.74 14.28 3.88
CA PHE A 420 19.36 15.38 4.62
C PHE A 420 20.25 16.29 3.76
N ALA A 421 20.57 15.89 2.52
CA ALA A 421 21.38 16.67 1.59
C ALA A 421 20.62 17.87 0.97
N THR A 422 19.29 17.84 0.97
CA THR A 422 18.44 18.93 0.50
C THR A 422 18.01 19.83 1.66
N PHE A 423 18.88 20.77 2.04
CA PHE A 423 18.51 22.01 2.72
C PHE A 423 19.47 23.14 2.36
#